data_AF-A0A7J7KJR5-F1
#
_entry.id   AF-A0A7J7KJR5-F1
#
_cell.length_a   1.000
_cell.length_b   1.000
_cell.length_c   1.000
_cell.angle_alpha   90.00
_cell.angle_beta   90.00
_cell.angle_gamma   90.00
#
_symmetry.space_group_name_H-M   'P 1'
#
loop_
_entity.id
_entity.type
_entity.pdbx_description
1 polymer ?
#
loop_
_entity_poly.entity_id
_entity_poly.type
_entity_poly.pdbx_seq_one_letter_code
_entity_poly.pdbx_strand_id
1 'polypeptide(L)'
;MAMNEKSKKLGEEAKLEIDKNFLEKNRVKETMSDLVTQLTANRPADPLKFMADYFQSSYEQSNRLEKSYQVIMLSHHSRPAFKQNVATAFDILNQTKLTKQLTGINGMLFDELLTLLLKDTPSSAAAKFKHKLCRRQHEAVTYEVFYYAVSSIVLYRDYLELSNQLYELLDVGSNGQVDKTYSEIVISQLRSSFSLLSQQSSEGELQACVNLSPDGISAALSKASASAAGNKTTLNHDQFMETAASAFLTIVEKLDSTAT
;
A
#
# COMPACT_ATOMS: atom_id res chain seq x y z
N MET A 1 -14.30 -47.04 -46.38
CA MET A 1 -13.37 -46.14 -45.66
C MET A 1 -13.95 -44.75 -45.38
N ALA A 2 -14.63 -44.09 -46.33
CA ALA A 2 -15.17 -42.72 -46.15
C ALA A 2 -16.22 -42.53 -45.03
N MET A 3 -16.98 -43.57 -44.65
CA MET A 3 -17.95 -43.48 -43.54
C MET A 3 -17.31 -43.37 -42.16
N ASN A 4 -16.10 -43.90 -41.97
CA ASN A 4 -15.43 -43.92 -40.67
C ASN A 4 -14.75 -42.57 -40.34
N GLU A 5 -14.30 -41.84 -41.36
CA GLU A 5 -13.72 -40.49 -41.20
C GLU A 5 -14.80 -39.43 -40.90
N LYS A 6 -16.00 -39.57 -41.48
CA LYS A 6 -17.12 -38.65 -41.22
C LYS A 6 -17.58 -38.72 -39.77
N SER A 7 -17.77 -39.94 -39.24
CA SER A 7 -18.16 -40.13 -37.82
C SER A 7 -17.08 -39.67 -36.85
N LYS A 8 -15.80 -39.76 -37.22
CA LYS A 8 -14.68 -39.29 -36.40
C LYS A 8 -14.59 -37.76 -36.36
N LYS A 9 -14.78 -37.10 -37.51
CA LYS A 9 -14.88 -35.62 -37.60
C LYS A 9 -16.06 -35.05 -36.81
N LEU A 10 -17.24 -35.68 -36.92
CA LEU A 10 -18.43 -35.30 -36.14
C LEU A 10 -18.20 -35.42 -34.62
N GLY A 11 -17.44 -36.42 -34.18
CA GLY A 11 -17.05 -36.57 -32.77
C GLY A 11 -16.04 -35.53 -32.30
N GLU A 12 -15.10 -35.10 -33.15
CA GLU A 12 -14.13 -34.04 -32.84
C GLU A 12 -14.79 -32.65 -32.81
N GLU A 13 -15.70 -32.35 -33.74
CA GLU A 13 -16.46 -31.10 -33.77
C GLU A 13 -17.36 -30.97 -32.53
N ALA A 14 -18.07 -32.02 -32.15
CA ALA A 14 -18.88 -32.04 -30.94
C ALA A 14 -18.04 -31.83 -29.66
N LYS A 15 -16.84 -32.38 -29.62
CA LYS A 15 -15.92 -32.22 -28.48
C LYS A 15 -15.38 -30.79 -28.39
N LEU A 16 -15.00 -30.19 -29.52
CA LEU A 16 -14.57 -28.78 -29.59
C LEU A 16 -15.70 -27.81 -29.17
N GLU A 17 -16.94 -28.14 -29.51
CA GLU A 17 -18.11 -27.33 -29.13
C GLU A 17 -18.42 -27.44 -27.62
N ILE A 18 -18.22 -28.63 -27.03
CA ILE A 18 -18.30 -28.83 -25.57
C ILE A 18 -17.19 -28.06 -24.84
N ASP A 19 -15.96 -28.12 -25.33
CA ASP A 19 -14.82 -27.41 -24.73
C ASP A 19 -15.00 -25.88 -24.83
N LYS A 20 -15.50 -25.39 -25.97
CA LYS A 20 -15.81 -23.97 -26.15
C LYS A 20 -16.93 -23.50 -25.22
N ASN A 21 -18.02 -24.27 -25.13
CA ASN A 21 -19.12 -23.98 -24.21
C ASN A 21 -18.66 -24.02 -22.74
N PHE A 22 -17.73 -24.92 -22.39
CA PHE A 22 -17.12 -24.95 -21.06
C PHE A 22 -16.31 -23.68 -20.77
N LEU A 23 -15.48 -23.23 -21.71
CA LEU A 23 -14.67 -22.01 -21.56
C LEU A 23 -15.54 -20.74 -21.46
N GLU A 24 -16.61 -20.65 -22.26
CA GLU A 24 -17.56 -19.54 -22.24
C GLU A 24 -18.39 -19.53 -20.95
N LYS A 25 -18.90 -20.69 -20.52
CA LYS A 25 -19.66 -20.81 -19.26
C LYS A 25 -18.83 -20.42 -18.04
N ASN A 26 -17.53 -20.71 -18.05
CA ASN A 26 -16.60 -20.34 -16.98
C ASN A 26 -15.94 -18.98 -17.20
N ARG A 27 -16.35 -18.19 -18.20
CA ARG A 27 -15.84 -16.85 -18.47
C ARG A 27 -14.32 -16.76 -18.60
N VAL A 28 -13.67 -17.84 -19.02
CA VAL A 28 -12.19 -17.96 -19.02
C VAL A 28 -11.57 -16.85 -19.86
N LYS A 29 -12.16 -16.50 -21.00
CA LYS A 29 -11.67 -15.42 -21.86
C LYS A 29 -11.68 -14.06 -21.17
N GLU A 30 -12.73 -13.74 -20.43
CA GLU A 30 -12.86 -12.47 -19.71
C GLU A 30 -11.85 -12.41 -18.57
N THR A 31 -11.73 -13.49 -17.79
CA THR A 31 -10.75 -13.63 -16.71
C THR A 31 -9.31 -13.52 -17.24
N MET A 32 -8.98 -14.18 -18.36
CA MET A 32 -7.64 -14.08 -18.95
C MET A 32 -7.37 -12.68 -19.52
N SER A 33 -8.36 -12.05 -20.15
CA SER A 33 -8.22 -10.69 -20.68
C SER A 33 -8.00 -9.68 -19.55
N ASP A 34 -8.75 -9.81 -18.45
CA ASP A 34 -8.58 -8.96 -17.28
C ASP A 34 -7.22 -9.22 -16.61
N LEU A 35 -6.83 -10.48 -16.40
CA LEU A 35 -5.50 -10.84 -15.90
C LEU A 35 -4.37 -10.22 -16.74
N VAL A 36 -4.42 -10.34 -18.07
CA VAL A 36 -3.39 -9.76 -18.97
C VAL A 36 -3.41 -8.25 -18.88
N THR A 37 -4.58 -7.62 -18.79
CA THR A 37 -4.71 -6.17 -18.60
C THR A 37 -4.08 -5.75 -17.28
N GLN A 38 -4.37 -6.44 -16.18
CA GLN A 38 -3.79 -6.18 -14.87
C GLN A 38 -2.28 -6.41 -14.86
N LEU A 39 -1.79 -7.48 -15.50
CA LEU A 39 -0.37 -7.80 -15.55
C LEU A 39 0.43 -6.77 -16.36
N THR A 40 -0.12 -6.33 -17.49
CA THR A 40 0.52 -5.33 -18.37
C THR A 40 0.46 -3.92 -17.79
N ALA A 41 -0.66 -3.54 -17.16
CA ALA A 41 -0.83 -2.24 -16.51
C ALA A 41 0.03 -2.12 -15.24
N ASN A 42 0.05 -3.16 -14.42
CA ASN A 42 0.68 -3.09 -13.10
C ASN A 42 2.14 -3.53 -13.08
N ARG A 43 2.59 -4.36 -14.04
CA ARG A 43 3.97 -4.90 -14.14
C ARG A 43 4.52 -5.31 -12.76
N PRO A 44 3.91 -6.32 -12.12
CA PRO A 44 4.31 -6.78 -10.79
C PRO A 44 5.73 -7.33 -10.82
N ALA A 45 6.44 -7.24 -9.68
CA ALA A 45 7.81 -7.73 -9.56
C ALA A 45 7.92 -9.26 -9.71
N ASP A 46 6.90 -9.99 -9.25
CA ASP A 46 6.73 -11.44 -9.45
C ASP A 46 5.43 -11.73 -10.21
N PRO A 47 5.50 -11.89 -11.55
CA PRO A 47 4.31 -12.14 -12.36
C PRO A 47 3.64 -13.49 -12.07
N LEU A 48 4.39 -14.51 -11.68
CA LEU A 48 3.85 -15.86 -11.47
C LEU A 48 3.07 -15.94 -10.16
N LYS A 49 3.62 -15.38 -9.08
CA LYS A 49 2.90 -15.24 -7.82
C LYS A 49 1.64 -14.40 -7.99
N PHE A 50 1.73 -13.30 -8.72
CA PHE A 50 0.57 -12.47 -9.03
C PHE A 50 -0.55 -13.25 -9.74
N MET A 51 -0.22 -14.07 -10.75
CA MET A 51 -1.21 -14.91 -11.44
C MET A 51 -1.87 -15.91 -10.49
N ALA A 52 -1.09 -16.56 -9.61
CA ALA A 52 -1.60 -17.50 -8.63
C ALA A 52 -2.59 -16.83 -7.67
N ASP A 53 -2.22 -15.69 -7.11
CA ASP A 53 -3.04 -14.91 -6.20
C ASP A 53 -4.33 -14.40 -6.88
N TYR A 54 -4.24 -13.99 -8.16
CA TYR A 54 -5.38 -13.53 -8.95
C TYR A 54 -6.41 -14.63 -9.20
N PHE A 55 -5.98 -15.85 -9.56
CA PHE A 55 -6.91 -16.97 -9.75
C PHE A 55 -7.54 -17.43 -8.44
N GLN A 56 -6.74 -17.48 -7.37
CA GLN A 56 -7.23 -17.85 -6.04
C GLN A 56 -8.29 -16.88 -5.56
N SER A 57 -8.09 -15.58 -5.73
CA SER A 57 -9.09 -14.58 -5.36
C SER A 57 -10.31 -14.64 -6.29
N SER A 58 -10.13 -14.78 -7.60
CA SER A 58 -11.23 -14.78 -8.58
C SER A 58 -12.33 -15.83 -8.30
N TYR A 59 -11.98 -16.99 -7.76
CA TYR A 59 -12.94 -18.07 -7.46
C TYR A 59 -13.72 -17.90 -6.16
N GLU A 60 -13.23 -17.09 -5.21
CA GLU A 60 -13.91 -16.85 -3.94
C GLU A 60 -14.71 -15.52 -3.97
N GLN A 61 -16.03 -15.61 -4.13
CA GLN A 61 -16.93 -14.44 -3.99
C GLN A 61 -16.95 -13.89 -2.56
N SER A 62 -16.60 -14.72 -1.58
CA SER A 62 -16.51 -14.42 -0.14
C SER A 62 -15.35 -13.50 0.21
N ASN A 63 -14.41 -13.25 -0.71
CA ASN A 63 -13.15 -12.60 -0.36
C ASN A 63 -12.96 -11.19 -0.98
N ARG A 64 -13.99 -10.34 -0.86
CA ARG A 64 -13.94 -8.96 -1.37
C ARG A 64 -12.87 -8.12 -0.68
N LEU A 65 -12.63 -8.39 0.60
CA LEU A 65 -11.61 -7.71 1.39
C LEU A 65 -10.21 -8.01 0.85
N GLU A 66 -9.88 -9.29 0.64
CA GLU A 66 -8.57 -9.66 0.11
C GLU A 66 -8.40 -9.22 -1.34
N LYS A 67 -9.47 -9.28 -2.16
CA LYS A 67 -9.45 -8.71 -3.52
C LYS A 67 -9.12 -7.22 -3.51
N SER A 68 -9.80 -6.44 -2.67
CA SER A 68 -9.54 -5.01 -2.53
C SER A 68 -8.10 -4.73 -2.12
N TYR A 69 -7.59 -5.47 -1.13
CA TYR A 69 -6.20 -5.41 -0.70
C TYR A 69 -5.21 -5.78 -1.83
N GLN A 70 -5.45 -6.88 -2.54
CA GLN A 70 -4.61 -7.32 -3.66
C GLN A 70 -4.56 -6.25 -4.75
N VAL A 71 -5.70 -5.67 -5.12
CA VAL A 71 -5.80 -4.60 -6.12
C VAL A 71 -4.98 -3.36 -5.71
N ILE A 72 -5.08 -2.93 -4.45
CA ILE A 72 -4.26 -1.82 -3.92
C ILE A 72 -2.76 -2.13 -4.06
N MET A 73 -2.36 -3.37 -3.82
CA MET A 73 -0.95 -3.79 -3.82
C MET A 73 -0.39 -4.11 -5.21
N LEU A 74 -1.19 -4.03 -6.30
CA LEU A 74 -0.72 -4.38 -7.65
C LEU A 74 0.38 -3.47 -8.16
N SER A 75 0.31 -2.19 -7.79
CA SER A 75 1.23 -1.17 -8.25
C SER A 75 1.76 -0.38 -7.07
N HIS A 76 3.05 -0.09 -7.09
CA HIS A 76 3.64 0.90 -6.19
C HIS A 76 2.91 2.25 -6.32
N HIS A 77 2.74 2.96 -5.20
CA HIS A 77 1.92 4.19 -5.15
C HIS A 77 2.42 5.32 -6.05
N SER A 78 3.71 5.33 -6.38
CA SER A 78 4.30 6.26 -7.34
C SER A 78 3.91 6.01 -8.81
N ARG A 79 3.28 4.87 -9.13
CA ARG A 79 2.89 4.53 -10.51
C ARG A 79 1.54 5.18 -10.86
N PRO A 80 1.34 5.66 -12.11
CA PRO A 80 0.07 6.25 -12.54
C PRO A 80 -1.16 5.33 -12.35
N ALA A 81 -0.96 4.01 -12.45
CA ALA A 81 -2.00 3.02 -12.27
C ALA A 81 -2.57 2.97 -10.83
N PHE A 82 -1.81 3.44 -9.83
CA PHE A 82 -2.20 3.32 -8.42
C PHE A 82 -3.55 3.96 -8.12
N LYS A 83 -3.78 5.18 -8.61
CA LYS A 83 -5.05 5.89 -8.37
C LYS A 83 -6.25 5.10 -8.90
N GLN A 84 -6.11 4.51 -10.08
CA GLN A 84 -7.14 3.68 -10.69
C GLN A 84 -7.34 2.38 -9.91
N ASN A 85 -6.26 1.76 -9.43
CA ASN A 85 -6.34 0.57 -8.59
C ASN A 85 -7.08 0.86 -7.28
N VAL A 86 -6.81 1.99 -6.62
CA VAL A 86 -7.54 2.38 -5.40
C VAL A 86 -9.03 2.62 -5.70
N ALA A 87 -9.38 3.20 -6.85
CA ALA A 87 -10.78 3.33 -7.26
C ALA A 87 -11.45 1.96 -7.48
N THR A 88 -10.80 1.04 -8.18
CA THR A 88 -11.30 -0.33 -8.36
C THR A 88 -11.44 -1.07 -7.04
N ALA A 89 -10.48 -0.91 -6.12
CA ALA A 89 -10.52 -1.48 -4.78
C ALA A 89 -11.69 -0.94 -3.94
N PHE A 90 -12.00 0.36 -4.09
CA PHE A 90 -13.19 0.98 -3.48
C PHE A 90 -14.48 0.37 -4.04
N ASP A 91 -14.59 0.26 -5.36
CA ASP A 91 -15.77 -0.30 -6.02
C ASP A 91 -16.02 -1.75 -5.62
N ILE A 92 -14.96 -2.56 -5.45
CA ILE A 92 -15.07 -3.95 -4.96
C ILE A 92 -15.74 -4.00 -3.58
N LEU A 93 -15.41 -3.08 -2.68
CA LEU A 93 -15.97 -3.01 -1.33
C LEU A 93 -17.35 -2.34 -1.27
N ASN A 94 -17.60 -1.38 -2.16
CA ASN A 94 -18.85 -0.61 -2.23
C ASN A 94 -20.02 -1.39 -2.89
N GLN A 95 -19.80 -2.63 -3.33
CA GLN A 95 -20.85 -3.50 -3.91
C GLN A 95 -21.95 -3.89 -2.90
N THR A 96 -21.72 -3.72 -1.61
CA THR A 96 -22.74 -3.94 -0.57
C THR A 96 -23.48 -2.64 -0.31
N LYS A 97 -24.58 -2.38 -1.05
CA LYS A 97 -25.42 -1.20 -0.80
C LYS A 97 -25.93 -1.22 0.65
N LEU A 98 -25.48 -0.30 1.50
CA LEU A 98 -25.98 -0.20 2.88
C LEU A 98 -27.48 0.14 2.91
N THR A 99 -27.95 0.99 2.00
CA THR A 99 -29.37 1.30 1.69
C THR A 99 -29.44 2.03 0.33
N LYS A 100 -30.64 2.27 -0.23
CA LYS A 100 -30.83 3.00 -1.51
C LYS A 100 -30.33 4.46 -1.51
N GLN A 101 -29.93 5.02 -0.37
CA GLN A 101 -29.51 6.42 -0.24
C GLN A 101 -28.10 6.64 0.36
N LEU A 102 -27.43 5.62 0.90
CA LEU A 102 -26.06 5.75 1.41
C LEU A 102 -25.06 5.15 0.42
N THR A 103 -24.25 6.02 -0.18
CA THR A 103 -23.10 5.67 -1.02
C THR A 103 -21.83 5.65 -0.16
N GLY A 104 -21.13 4.51 -0.09
CA GLY A 104 -19.89 4.41 0.67
C GLY A 104 -19.65 3.01 1.22
N ILE A 105 -18.41 2.77 1.65
CA ILE A 105 -18.00 1.49 2.24
C ILE A 105 -18.45 1.43 3.70
N ASN A 106 -18.87 0.26 4.16
CA ASN A 106 -19.17 0.02 5.57
C ASN A 106 -17.90 0.26 6.43
N GLY A 107 -18.00 1.09 7.47
CA GLY A 107 -16.88 1.38 8.38
C GLY A 107 -16.20 0.14 8.99
N MET A 108 -16.93 -0.96 9.22
CA MET A 108 -16.34 -2.22 9.69
C MET A 108 -15.45 -2.87 8.63
N LEU A 109 -15.93 -2.98 7.38
CA LEU A 109 -15.13 -3.51 6.27
C LEU A 109 -13.91 -2.64 5.98
N PHE A 110 -14.05 -1.33 6.15
CA PHE A 110 -12.94 -0.41 6.02
C PHE A 110 -11.90 -0.62 7.12
N ASP A 111 -12.30 -0.78 8.39
CA ASP A 111 -11.36 -1.05 9.49
C ASP A 111 -10.65 -2.40 9.32
N GLU A 112 -11.35 -3.43 8.83
CA GLU A 112 -10.74 -4.71 8.45
C GLU A 112 -9.68 -4.52 7.35
N LEU A 113 -9.94 -3.68 6.34
CA LEU A 113 -8.96 -3.40 5.29
C LEU A 113 -7.75 -2.66 5.86
N LEU A 114 -7.95 -1.66 6.70
CA LEU A 114 -6.84 -0.95 7.34
C LEU A 114 -5.99 -1.88 8.20
N THR A 115 -6.63 -2.85 8.89
CA THR A 115 -5.93 -3.91 9.62
C THR A 115 -5.01 -4.70 8.70
N LEU A 116 -5.52 -5.11 7.54
CA LEU A 116 -4.77 -5.91 6.58
C LEU A 116 -3.62 -5.12 5.94
N LEU A 117 -3.83 -3.83 5.64
CA LEU A 117 -2.80 -2.94 5.11
C LEU A 117 -1.68 -2.64 6.13
N LEU A 118 -2.00 -2.63 7.42
CA LEU A 118 -1.06 -2.33 8.51
C LEU A 118 -0.44 -3.57 9.16
N LYS A 119 -0.69 -4.78 8.64
CA LYS A 119 -0.28 -6.04 9.27
C LYS A 119 1.22 -6.17 9.58
N ASP A 120 2.07 -5.56 8.76
CA ASP A 120 3.54 -5.62 8.88
C ASP A 120 4.11 -4.42 9.69
N THR A 121 3.26 -3.60 10.30
CA THR A 121 3.67 -2.39 11.03
C THR A 121 3.64 -2.61 12.55
N PRO A 122 4.47 -1.89 13.34
CA PRO A 122 4.45 -2.02 14.80
C PRO A 122 3.05 -1.78 15.39
N SER A 123 2.57 -2.69 16.25
CA SER A 123 1.18 -2.70 16.74
C SER A 123 0.76 -1.39 17.43
N SER A 124 1.69 -0.76 18.17
CA SER A 124 1.56 0.56 18.78
C SER A 124 1.28 1.65 17.76
N ALA A 125 2.03 1.65 16.66
CA ALA A 125 1.89 2.62 15.58
C ALA A 125 0.64 2.36 14.75
N ALA A 126 0.32 1.09 14.44
CA ALA A 126 -0.88 0.69 13.72
C ALA A 126 -2.15 1.18 14.44
N ALA A 127 -2.22 1.02 15.77
CA ALA A 127 -3.35 1.50 16.57
C ALA A 127 -3.48 3.03 16.54
N LYS A 128 -2.37 3.77 16.66
CA LYS A 128 -2.36 5.24 16.55
C LYS A 128 -2.77 5.71 15.15
N PHE A 129 -2.32 5.01 14.11
CA PHE A 129 -2.64 5.32 12.71
C PHE A 129 -4.12 5.09 12.42
N LYS A 130 -4.68 3.96 12.85
CA LYS A 130 -6.12 3.67 12.78
C LYS A 130 -6.95 4.70 13.54
N HIS A 131 -6.55 5.07 14.75
CA HIS A 131 -7.26 6.10 15.51
C HIS A 131 -7.24 7.47 14.80
N LYS A 132 -6.19 7.79 14.05
CA LYS A 132 -6.13 9.00 13.23
C LYS A 132 -7.02 8.95 11.99
N LEU A 133 -7.20 7.77 11.39
CA LEU A 133 -7.94 7.60 10.13
C LEU A 133 -9.41 7.22 10.29
N CYS A 134 -9.76 6.44 11.30
CA CYS A 134 -11.12 5.94 11.50
C CYS A 134 -11.97 6.96 12.26
N ARG A 135 -12.87 7.64 11.55
CA ARG A 135 -14.01 8.33 12.15
C ARG A 135 -15.14 7.31 12.30
N ARG A 136 -15.42 6.89 13.54
CA ARG A 136 -16.60 6.11 13.99
C ARG A 136 -16.96 4.88 13.15
N GLN A 137 -16.98 3.70 13.78
CA GLN A 137 -17.27 2.39 13.15
C GLN A 137 -18.62 2.27 12.38
N HIS A 138 -19.47 3.29 12.39
CA HIS A 138 -20.82 3.26 11.83
C HIS A 138 -21.07 4.28 10.71
N GLU A 139 -20.05 5.01 10.25
CA GLU A 139 -20.19 5.94 9.12
C GLU A 139 -19.90 5.22 7.78
N ALA A 140 -20.60 5.61 6.73
CA ALA A 140 -20.29 5.18 5.37
C ALA A 140 -19.05 5.95 4.89
N VAL A 141 -18.00 5.23 4.51
CA VAL A 141 -16.71 5.81 4.10
C VAL A 141 -16.79 6.19 2.62
N THR A 142 -16.61 7.47 2.31
CA THR A 142 -16.58 7.98 0.92
C THR A 142 -15.27 7.61 0.22
N TYR A 143 -15.24 7.77 -1.11
CA TYR A 143 -14.04 7.47 -1.89
C TYR A 143 -12.85 8.37 -1.49
N GLU A 144 -13.09 9.64 -1.17
CA GLU A 144 -12.04 10.59 -0.80
C GLU A 144 -11.37 10.18 0.51
N VAL A 145 -12.17 9.80 1.52
CA VAL A 145 -11.66 9.31 2.80
C VAL A 145 -10.92 8.00 2.62
N PHE A 146 -11.48 7.08 1.81
CA PHE A 146 -10.85 5.81 1.48
C PHE A 146 -9.49 6.01 0.78
N TYR A 147 -9.46 6.85 -0.25
CA TYR A 147 -8.26 7.14 -1.03
C TYR A 147 -7.18 7.78 -0.17
N TYR A 148 -7.54 8.77 0.65
CA TYR A 148 -6.61 9.42 1.57
C TYR A 148 -6.02 8.41 2.56
N ALA A 149 -6.85 7.59 3.18
CA ALA A 149 -6.42 6.58 4.15
C ALA A 149 -5.51 5.52 3.52
N VAL A 150 -5.90 4.94 2.39
CA VAL A 150 -5.10 3.94 1.68
C VAL A 150 -3.77 4.53 1.24
N SER A 151 -3.78 5.72 0.64
CA SER A 151 -2.56 6.42 0.20
C SER A 151 -1.63 6.71 1.38
N SER A 152 -2.19 7.16 2.51
CA SER A 152 -1.41 7.42 3.73
C SER A 152 -0.76 6.15 4.28
N ILE A 153 -1.48 5.02 4.28
CA ILE A 153 -0.94 3.75 4.79
C ILE A 153 0.16 3.20 3.87
N VAL A 154 -0.04 3.18 2.55
CA VAL A 154 1.00 2.65 1.65
C VAL A 154 2.26 3.52 1.68
N LEU A 155 2.09 4.84 1.79
CA LEU A 155 3.22 5.77 1.92
C LEU A 155 3.93 5.64 3.27
N TYR A 156 3.17 5.35 4.33
CA TYR A 156 3.71 5.02 5.64
C TYR A 156 4.56 3.74 5.63
N ARG A 157 4.14 2.71 4.89
CA ARG A 157 4.92 1.46 4.76
C ARG A 157 6.28 1.71 4.13
N ASP A 158 6.32 2.47 3.05
CA ASP A 158 7.58 2.84 2.40
C ASP A 158 8.47 3.69 3.30
N TYR A 159 7.87 4.61 4.05
CA TYR A 159 8.60 5.40 5.04
C TYR A 159 9.24 4.51 6.13
N LEU A 160 8.54 3.49 6.61
CA LEU A 160 9.10 2.54 7.58
C LEU A 160 10.23 1.70 6.96
N GLU A 161 10.06 1.24 5.72
CA GLU A 161 11.10 0.51 5.01
C GLU A 161 12.37 1.35 4.83
N LEU A 162 12.22 2.62 4.42
CA LEU A 162 13.34 3.56 4.34
C LEU A 162 13.96 3.84 5.70
N SER A 163 13.15 3.94 6.76
CA SER A 163 13.65 4.11 8.13
C SER A 163 14.45 2.90 8.59
N ASN A 164 14.00 1.68 8.26
CA ASN A 164 14.75 0.45 8.54
C ASN A 164 16.11 0.45 7.84
N GLN A 165 16.16 0.79 6.55
CA GLN A 165 17.41 0.87 5.79
C GLN A 165 18.38 1.93 6.37
N LEU A 166 17.84 3.05 6.86
CA LEU A 166 18.65 4.08 7.53
C LEU A 166 19.19 3.61 8.87
N TYR A 167 18.41 2.84 9.64
CA TYR A 167 18.91 2.21 10.85
C TYR A 167 20.08 1.27 10.56
N GLU A 168 19.94 0.40 9.56
CA GLU A 168 21.01 -0.52 9.13
C GLU A 168 22.28 0.23 8.71
N LEU A 169 22.14 1.39 8.06
CA LEU A 169 23.27 2.25 7.70
C LEU A 169 23.94 2.91 8.91
N LEU A 170 23.16 3.25 9.95
CA LEU A 170 23.67 3.85 11.18
C LEU A 170 24.31 2.81 12.13
N ASP A 171 23.88 1.55 12.09
CA ASP A 171 24.45 0.44 12.86
C ASP A 171 25.74 -0.11 12.20
N VAL A 172 26.73 0.76 12.04
CA VAL A 172 28.03 0.46 11.42
C VAL A 172 28.76 -0.70 12.15
N GLY A 173 28.47 -0.90 13.43
CA GLY A 173 29.06 -1.95 14.25
C GLY A 173 28.30 -3.28 14.25
N SER A 174 27.11 -3.34 13.62
CA SER A 174 26.17 -4.46 13.71
C SER A 174 25.95 -4.93 15.16
N ASN A 175 25.93 -3.98 16.09
CA ASN A 175 25.80 -4.25 17.52
C ASN A 175 24.34 -4.08 18.00
N GLY A 176 23.42 -3.75 17.08
CA GLY A 176 22.01 -3.52 17.37
C GLY A 176 21.77 -2.23 18.16
N GLN A 177 22.72 -1.29 18.13
CA GLN A 177 22.65 -0.02 18.87
C GLN A 177 23.18 1.15 18.04
N VAL A 178 22.27 2.09 17.76
CA VAL A 178 22.60 3.35 17.07
C VAL A 178 22.63 4.50 18.05
N ASP A 179 23.43 5.52 17.76
CA ASP A 179 23.45 6.74 18.57
C ASP A 179 22.10 7.46 18.49
N LYS A 180 21.53 7.79 19.64
CA LYS A 180 20.21 8.41 19.74
C LYS A 180 20.16 9.78 19.06
N THR A 181 21.20 10.60 19.24
CA THR A 181 21.24 11.96 18.68
C THR A 181 21.32 11.94 17.16
N TYR A 182 22.14 11.05 16.59
CA TYR A 182 22.18 10.88 15.14
C TYR A 182 20.86 10.34 14.58
N SER A 183 20.24 9.40 15.28
CA SER A 183 18.95 8.82 14.91
C SER A 183 17.83 9.85 14.87
N GLU A 184 17.70 10.67 15.93
CA GLU A 184 16.68 11.73 16.02
C GLU A 184 16.82 12.75 14.89
N ILE A 185 18.05 13.06 14.48
CA ILE A 185 18.32 14.04 13.43
C ILE A 185 18.00 13.49 12.05
N VAL A 186 18.38 12.25 11.75
CA VAL A 186 18.01 11.60 10.48
C VAL A 186 16.50 11.47 10.37
N ILE A 187 15.81 11.04 11.43
CA ILE A 187 14.35 10.96 11.48
C ILE A 187 13.73 12.35 11.34
N SER A 188 14.27 13.37 12.00
CA SER A 188 13.78 14.74 11.86
C SER A 188 13.95 15.26 10.43
N GLN A 189 15.07 14.96 9.77
CA GLN A 189 15.36 15.37 8.40
C GLN A 189 14.41 14.70 7.41
N LEU A 190 14.16 13.40 7.58
CA LEU A 190 13.13 12.66 6.82
C LEU A 190 11.76 13.28 7.00
N ARG A 191 11.35 13.53 8.25
CA ARG A 191 10.06 14.13 8.58
C ARG A 191 9.89 15.50 7.94
N SER A 192 10.90 16.38 8.07
CA SER A 192 10.87 17.72 7.50
C SER A 192 10.79 17.68 5.98
N SER A 193 11.55 16.79 5.33
CA SER A 193 11.52 16.62 3.87
C SER A 193 10.16 16.15 3.39
N PHE A 194 9.56 15.19 4.09
CA PHE A 194 8.22 14.70 3.76
C PHE A 194 7.13 15.77 3.97
N SER A 195 7.23 16.58 5.02
CA SER A 195 6.32 17.71 5.25
C SER A 195 6.43 18.80 4.18
N LEU A 196 7.58 18.95 3.52
CA LEU A 196 7.75 19.87 2.40
C LEU A 196 7.10 19.30 1.13
N LEU A 197 7.25 17.99 0.90
CA LEU A 197 6.62 17.30 -0.23
C LEU A 197 5.08 17.32 -0.15
N SER A 198 4.51 17.28 1.06
CA SER A 198 3.06 17.35 1.22
C SER A 198 2.46 18.72 0.87
N GLN A 199 3.27 19.79 0.84
CA GLN A 199 2.81 21.15 0.53
C GLN A 199 2.66 21.43 -0.97
N GLN A 200 2.98 20.45 -1.85
CA GLN A 200 2.85 20.55 -3.31
C GLN A 200 3.46 21.84 -3.90
N SER A 201 4.58 22.29 -3.34
CA SER A 201 5.31 23.46 -3.82
C SER A 201 6.61 23.03 -4.50
N SER A 202 6.90 23.56 -5.68
CA SER A 202 8.13 23.22 -6.43
C SER A 202 9.40 23.58 -5.64
N GLU A 203 9.35 24.64 -4.83
CA GLU A 203 10.44 25.02 -3.92
C GLU A 203 10.58 24.03 -2.75
N GLY A 204 9.47 23.56 -2.18
CA GLY A 204 9.47 22.53 -1.12
C GLY A 204 10.00 21.18 -1.62
N GLU A 205 9.67 20.79 -2.84
CA GLU A 205 10.21 19.57 -3.47
C GLU A 205 11.73 19.63 -3.62
N LEU A 206 12.26 20.74 -4.15
CA LEU A 206 13.71 20.94 -4.28
C LEU A 206 14.40 20.95 -2.93
N GLN A 207 13.82 21.63 -1.94
CA GLN A 207 14.37 21.70 -0.59
C GLN A 207 14.34 20.33 0.10
N ALA A 208 13.31 19.51 -0.11
CA ALA A 208 13.25 18.14 0.36
C ALA A 208 14.38 17.29 -0.28
N CYS A 209 14.63 17.45 -1.57
CA CYS A 209 15.76 16.77 -2.24
C CYS A 209 17.11 17.18 -1.66
N VAL A 210 17.33 18.47 -1.41
CA VAL A 210 18.57 18.96 -0.76
C VAL A 210 18.69 18.38 0.66
N ASN A 211 17.61 18.35 1.42
CA ASN A 211 17.59 17.84 2.78
C ASN A 211 17.92 16.34 2.86
N LEU A 212 17.44 15.54 1.90
CA LEU A 212 17.69 14.10 1.80
C LEU A 212 18.98 13.75 1.05
N SER A 213 19.66 14.73 0.45
CA SER A 213 20.94 14.51 -0.22
C SER A 213 22.01 14.09 0.78
N PRO A 214 23.07 13.38 0.33
CA PRO A 214 24.20 13.02 1.19
C PRO A 214 24.80 14.24 1.90
N ASP A 215 24.89 15.37 1.21
CA ASP A 215 25.42 16.62 1.75
C ASP A 215 24.47 17.23 2.81
N GLY A 216 23.16 17.20 2.56
CA GLY A 216 22.15 17.68 3.49
C GLY A 216 22.13 16.87 4.79
N ILE A 217 22.18 15.55 4.69
CA ILE A 217 22.27 14.64 5.83
C ILE A 217 23.60 14.83 6.56
N SER A 218 24.73 14.89 5.85
CA SER A 218 26.05 15.11 6.44
C SER A 218 26.15 16.44 7.18
N ALA A 219 25.57 17.51 6.63
CA ALA A 219 25.50 18.81 7.28
C ALA A 219 24.63 18.77 8.55
N ALA A 220 23.51 18.05 8.53
CA ALA A 220 22.65 17.87 9.70
C ALA A 220 23.37 17.08 10.80
N LEU A 221 24.06 16.00 10.45
CA LEU A 221 24.88 15.20 11.37
C LEU A 221 26.08 15.97 11.93
N SER A 222 26.73 16.80 11.11
CA SER A 222 27.85 17.64 11.55
C SER A 222 27.40 18.65 12.61
N LYS A 223 26.24 19.29 12.40
CA LYS A 223 25.61 20.18 13.41
C LYS A 223 25.24 19.43 14.69
N ALA A 224 24.80 18.18 14.57
CA ALA A 224 24.52 17.30 15.70
C ALA A 224 25.75 17.09 16.59
N SER A 225 26.87 16.73 15.96
CA SER A 225 28.10 16.37 16.65
C SER A 225 28.68 17.54 17.44
N ALA A 226 28.48 18.78 16.94
CA ALA A 226 28.86 20.00 17.64
C ALA A 226 27.96 20.31 18.86
N SER A 227 26.72 19.83 18.88
CA SER A 227 25.77 20.02 19.98
C SER A 227 25.73 18.84 20.96
N ALA A 228 26.29 17.68 20.60
CA ALA A 228 26.29 16.44 21.38
C ALA A 228 27.38 16.42 22.45
N ALA A 229 27.42 17.45 23.31
CA ALA A 229 28.26 17.46 24.49
C ALA A 229 27.51 16.82 25.67
N GLY A 230 27.66 15.50 25.87
CA GLY A 230 27.66 14.98 27.25
C GLY A 230 26.92 13.69 27.61
N ASN A 231 26.15 13.01 26.75
CA ASN A 231 25.61 11.69 27.10
C ASN A 231 25.35 10.80 25.88
N LYS A 232 26.16 9.74 25.75
CA LYS A 232 26.06 8.77 24.65
C LYS A 232 24.92 7.79 24.95
N THR A 233 23.71 8.18 24.60
CA THR A 233 22.52 7.33 24.69
C THR A 233 22.34 6.58 23.38
N THR A 234 22.03 5.29 23.45
CA THR A 234 21.82 4.45 22.27
C THR A 234 20.34 4.08 22.13
N LEU A 235 19.90 3.86 20.89
CA LEU A 235 18.59 3.30 20.57
C LEU A 235 18.79 1.92 19.95
N ASN A 236 17.94 0.97 20.32
CA ASN A 236 17.82 -0.28 19.59
C ASN A 236 16.87 -0.11 18.38
N HIS A 237 16.79 -1.16 17.54
CA HIS A 237 15.96 -1.17 16.34
C HIS A 237 14.48 -0.83 16.63
N ASP A 238 13.86 -1.50 17.60
CA ASP A 238 12.45 -1.26 17.94
C ASP A 238 12.17 0.19 18.37
N GLN A 239 13.06 0.78 19.19
CA GLN A 239 12.95 2.16 19.64
C GLN A 239 13.13 3.16 18.50
N PHE A 240 14.06 2.89 17.59
CA PHE A 240 14.25 3.68 16.39
C PHE A 240 12.99 3.66 15.52
N MET A 241 12.45 2.47 15.27
CA MET A 241 11.25 2.29 14.44
C MET A 241 10.01 2.94 15.07
N GLU A 242 9.81 2.84 16.39
CA GLU A 242 8.70 3.52 17.08
C GLU A 242 8.85 5.06 17.01
N THR A 243 10.09 5.57 17.07
CA THR A 243 10.38 7.00 16.94
C THR A 243 10.09 7.48 15.52
N ALA A 244 10.55 6.75 14.50
CA ALA A 244 10.28 7.04 13.10
C ALA A 244 8.77 6.99 12.81
N ALA A 245 8.08 5.95 13.28
CA ALA A 245 6.64 5.80 13.16
C ALA A 245 5.87 6.98 13.76
N SER A 246 6.25 7.38 14.98
CA SER A 246 5.65 8.53 15.68
C SER A 246 5.90 9.84 14.92
N ALA A 247 7.08 10.00 14.32
CA ALA A 247 7.40 11.18 13.50
C ALA A 247 6.50 11.28 12.27
N PHE A 248 6.28 10.19 11.52
CA PHE A 248 5.40 10.19 10.36
C PHE A 248 3.95 10.52 10.75
N LEU A 249 3.47 9.94 11.85
CA LEU A 249 2.13 10.20 12.38
C LEU A 249 1.88 11.68 12.67
N THR A 250 2.91 12.50 12.93
CA THR A 250 2.72 13.96 13.10
C THR A 250 2.35 14.68 11.81
N ILE A 251 2.77 14.14 10.65
CA ILE A 251 2.52 14.73 9.34
C ILE A 251 1.15 14.33 8.80
N VAL A 252 0.70 13.11 9.10
CA VAL A 252 -0.64 12.65 8.71
C VAL A 252 -1.67 13.57 9.35
N GLU A 253 -2.30 14.40 8.52
CA GLU A 253 -3.39 15.25 8.93
C GLU A 253 -4.47 14.35 9.55
N LYS A 254 -4.97 14.79 10.71
CA LYS A 254 -6.24 14.22 11.17
C LYS A 254 -7.23 14.56 10.08
N LEU A 255 -8.03 13.58 9.64
CA LEU A 255 -9.25 13.88 8.91
C LEU A 255 -10.08 14.75 9.84
N ASP A 256 -9.97 16.08 9.73
CA ASP A 256 -10.73 17.12 10.42
C ASP A 256 -11.70 17.77 9.41
N SER A 257 -12.87 18.16 9.93
CA SER A 257 -14.18 18.28 9.28
C SER A 257 -14.31 19.41 8.24
N THR A 258 -13.58 19.31 7.13
CA THR A 258 -13.76 20.22 5.97
C THR A 258 -14.04 19.44 4.69
N ALA A 259 -15.06 18.61 4.73
CA ALA A 259 -15.76 18.15 3.53
C ALA A 259 -17.25 18.05 3.92
N THR A 260 -17.90 19.21 3.95
CA THR A 260 -19.35 19.29 3.70
C THR A 260 -19.64 18.98 2.26
#